data_AF-A0A7G5BSX5-F1
#
_entry.id   AF-A0A7G5BSX5-F1
#
_cell.length_a   1.000
_cell.length_b   1.000
_cell.length_c   1.000
_cell.angle_alpha   90.00
_cell.angle_beta   90.00
_cell.angle_gamma   90.00
#
_symmetry.space_group_name_H-M   'P 1'
#
loop_
_entity.id
_entity.type
_entity.pdbx_description
1 polymer ?
#
loop_
_entity_poly.entity_id
_entity_poly.type
_entity_poly.pdbx_seq_one_letter_code
_entity_poly.pdbx_strand_id
1 'polypeptide(L)'
;MAEGGVGEFIEALKPFLATQNVQITEVNDDLVNMDYNVEINGKSYKIYSGDELDKDIWELSTIRAFGIVNKLLEEASSNERVYILYGGNELRAVFLTNEMFKAIIGSKSILDEDKPIITPEYY
;
A
#
# COMPACT_ATOMS: atom_id res chain seq x y z
N MET A 1 2.28 -4.79 10.53
CA MET A 1 1.29 -3.94 9.86
C MET A 1 0.07 -3.71 10.73
N ALA A 2 -0.69 -4.73 11.12
CA ALA A 2 -1.98 -4.59 11.82
C ALA A 2 -1.92 -3.88 13.18
N GLU A 3 -0.83 -4.02 13.94
CA GLU A 3 -0.72 -3.48 15.30
C GLU A 3 -0.05 -2.10 15.36
N GLY A 4 -0.34 -1.20 14.42
CA GLY A 4 0.31 0.13 14.38
C GLY A 4 1.65 0.17 13.64
N GLY A 5 1.82 -0.65 12.59
CA GLY A 5 3.04 -0.67 11.77
C GLY A 5 2.92 0.01 10.40
N VAL A 6 1.78 0.64 10.09
CA VAL A 6 1.55 1.27 8.78
C VAL A 6 2.25 2.61 8.73
N GLY A 7 2.20 3.40 9.80
CA GLY A 7 2.90 4.68 9.88
C GLY A 7 4.41 4.52 9.71
N GLU A 8 5.03 3.55 10.40
CA GLU A 8 6.46 3.23 10.21
C GLU A 8 6.78 2.86 8.76
N PHE A 9 5.94 2.04 8.12
CA PHE A 9 6.08 1.69 6.72
C PHE A 9 6.02 2.92 5.80
N ILE A 10 5.06 3.82 6.01
CA ILE A 10 4.94 5.06 5.21
C ILE A 10 6.14 5.97 5.45
N GLU A 11 6.60 6.12 6.71
CA GLU A 11 7.81 6.88 7.05
C GLU A 11 9.04 6.35 6.32
N ALA A 12 9.23 5.03 6.29
CA ALA A 12 10.32 4.40 5.55
C ALA A 12 10.28 4.68 4.03
N LEU A 13 9.08 4.87 3.46
CA LEU A 13 8.90 5.18 2.04
C LEU A 13 9.07 6.66 1.68
N LYS A 14 9.07 7.58 2.67
CA LYS A 14 9.13 9.03 2.42
C LYS A 14 10.24 9.46 1.45
N PRO A 15 11.49 8.95 1.54
CA PRO A 15 12.53 9.35 0.60
C PRO A 15 12.20 9.01 -0.85
N PHE A 16 11.63 7.83 -1.10
CA PHE A 16 11.20 7.43 -2.44
C PHE A 16 9.99 8.27 -2.88
N LEU A 17 8.97 8.41 -2.04
CA LEU A 17 7.76 9.18 -2.33
C LEU A 17 8.06 10.65 -2.65
N ALA A 18 9.05 11.25 -2.00
CA ALA A 18 9.51 12.61 -2.31
C ALA A 18 10.06 12.72 -3.75
N THR A 19 10.74 11.70 -4.27
CA THR A 19 11.18 11.68 -5.69
C THR A 19 10.01 11.62 -6.67
N GLN A 20 8.83 11.22 -6.19
CA GLN A 20 7.57 11.13 -6.92
C GLN A 20 6.65 12.34 -6.67
N ASN A 21 7.18 13.44 -6.12
CA ASN A 21 6.45 14.65 -5.72
C ASN A 21 5.40 14.47 -4.61
N VAL A 22 5.41 13.33 -3.90
CA VAL A 22 4.57 13.11 -2.72
C VAL A 22 5.30 13.67 -1.50
N GLN A 23 4.74 14.71 -0.89
CA GLN A 23 5.30 15.33 0.32
C GLN A 23 4.54 14.83 1.55
N ILE A 24 5.22 14.13 2.45
CA ILE A 24 4.67 13.66 3.71
C ILE A 24 5.40 14.40 4.82
N THR A 25 4.69 15.20 5.60
CA THR A 25 5.23 15.95 6.72
C THR A 25 4.98 15.25 8.05
N GLU A 26 3.82 14.60 8.17
CA GLU A 26 3.39 13.92 9.39
C GLU A 26 2.71 12.59 9.06
N VAL A 27 2.95 11.59 9.91
CA VAL A 27 2.32 10.28 9.86
C VAL A 27 2.07 9.82 11.29
N ASN A 28 0.84 9.42 11.60
CA ASN A 28 0.48 8.91 12.93
C ASN A 28 -0.41 7.68 12.79
N ASP A 29 -0.07 6.60 13.51
CA ASP A 29 -0.95 5.47 13.69
C ASP A 29 -1.93 5.73 14.84
N ASP A 30 -3.22 5.54 14.58
CA ASP A 30 -4.31 5.72 15.54
C ASP A 30 -5.04 4.40 15.75
N LEU A 31 -4.73 3.72 16.87
CA LEU A 31 -5.30 2.44 17.26
C LEU A 31 -6.19 2.62 18.48
N VAL A 32 -7.50 2.74 18.28
CA VAL A 32 -8.48 3.07 19.34
C VAL A 32 -9.70 2.17 19.21
N ASN A 33 -10.14 1.58 20.33
CA ASN A 33 -11.38 0.79 20.41
C ASN A 33 -11.49 -0.32 19.33
N MET A 34 -10.38 -1.01 19.03
CA MET A 34 -10.30 -2.06 17.98
C MET A 34 -10.34 -1.55 16.54
N ASP A 35 -10.45 -0.24 16.32
CA ASP A 35 -10.25 0.37 15.03
C ASP A 35 -8.78 0.75 14.85
N TYR A 36 -8.32 0.69 13.60
CA TYR A 36 -7.00 1.12 13.20
C TYR A 36 -7.10 2.09 12.03
N ASN A 37 -6.61 3.30 12.22
CA ASN A 37 -6.45 4.30 11.19
C ASN A 37 -4.98 4.76 11.12
N VAL A 38 -4.56 5.24 9.96
CA VAL A 38 -3.32 6.00 9.81
C VAL A 38 -3.68 7.41 9.34
N GLU A 39 -3.12 8.41 9.99
CA GLU A 39 -3.24 9.80 9.58
C GLU A 39 -1.98 10.23 8.84
N ILE A 40 -2.14 10.82 7.65
CA ILE A 40 -1.04 11.36 6.83
C ILE A 40 -1.40 12.78 6.45
N ASN A 41 -0.60 13.76 6.86
CA ASN A 41 -0.84 15.19 6.61
C ASN A 41 -2.28 15.64 6.97
N GLY A 42 -2.77 15.25 8.15
CA GLY A 42 -4.11 15.56 8.65
C GLY A 42 -5.26 14.80 7.97
N LYS A 43 -4.97 13.88 7.05
CA LYS A 43 -5.98 13.03 6.39
C LYS A 43 -5.93 11.63 6.99
N SER A 44 -7.07 11.19 7.54
CA SER A 44 -7.24 9.86 8.11
C SER A 44 -7.58 8.83 7.04
N TYR A 45 -6.93 7.68 7.11
CA TYR A 45 -7.15 6.51 6.26
C TYR A 45 -7.44 5.30 7.14
N LYS A 46 -8.58 4.66 6.92
CA LYS A 46 -8.95 3.45 7.66
C LYS A 46 -8.10 2.26 7.20
N ILE A 47 -7.48 1.58 8.16
CA ILE A 47 -6.74 0.34 7.93
C ILE A 47 -7.63 -0.87 8.23
N TYR A 48 -8.34 -0.87 9.35
CA TYR A 48 -9.48 -1.77 9.59
C TYR A 48 -10.37 -1.21 10.71
N SER A 49 -11.60 -1.69 10.79
CA SER A 49 -12.47 -1.47 11.96
C SER A 49 -12.69 -2.76 12.74
N GLY A 50 -13.21 -2.63 13.97
CA GLY A 50 -13.47 -3.75 14.87
C GLY A 50 -14.40 -4.84 14.31
N ASP A 51 -15.23 -4.50 13.32
CA ASP A 51 -16.09 -5.43 12.57
C ASP A 51 -15.34 -6.29 11.55
N GLU A 52 -14.06 -6.01 11.31
CA GLU A 52 -13.20 -6.76 10.38
C GLU A 52 -12.20 -7.66 11.11
N LEU A 53 -12.27 -7.76 12.44
CA LEU A 53 -11.37 -8.58 13.25
C LEU A 53 -11.50 -10.09 13.00
N ASP A 54 -12.60 -10.54 12.39
CA ASP A 54 -12.80 -11.92 11.97
C ASP A 54 -12.08 -12.25 10.64
N LYS A 55 -11.56 -11.25 9.93
CA LYS A 55 -10.76 -11.38 8.71
C LYS A 55 -9.27 -11.52 9.04
N ASP A 56 -8.46 -11.82 8.02
CA ASP A 56 -7.01 -11.66 8.12
C ASP A 56 -6.63 -10.17 8.13
N ILE A 57 -6.63 -9.58 9.32
CA ILE A 57 -6.31 -8.16 9.52
C ILE A 57 -4.86 -7.83 9.14
N TRP A 58 -3.95 -8.81 9.11
CA TRP A 58 -2.55 -8.59 8.73
C TRP A 58 -2.43 -8.40 7.22
N GLU A 59 -3.04 -9.30 6.45
CA GLU A 59 -3.15 -9.17 5.01
C GLU A 59 -3.92 -7.88 4.64
N LEU A 60 -5.09 -7.67 5.25
CA LEU A 60 -5.93 -6.49 5.02
C LEU A 60 -5.18 -5.18 5.27
N SER A 61 -4.46 -5.09 6.39
CA SER A 61 -3.68 -3.90 6.75
C SER A 61 -2.58 -3.61 5.73
N THR A 62 -1.91 -4.67 5.26
CA THR A 62 -0.83 -4.54 4.28
C THR A 62 -1.38 -4.07 2.93
N ILE A 63 -2.46 -4.69 2.45
CA ILE A 63 -3.07 -4.31 1.18
C ILE A 63 -3.61 -2.87 1.23
N ARG A 64 -4.29 -2.47 2.30
CA ARG A 64 -4.78 -1.09 2.47
C ARG A 64 -3.64 -0.08 2.57
N ALA A 65 -2.52 -0.42 3.23
CA ALA A 65 -1.33 0.44 3.22
C ALA A 65 -0.79 0.67 1.80
N PHE A 66 -0.73 -0.37 0.96
CA PHE A 66 -0.33 -0.21 -0.44
C PHE A 66 -1.33 0.62 -1.24
N GLY A 67 -2.63 0.47 -0.96
CA GLY A 67 -3.68 1.29 -1.54
C GLY A 67 -3.52 2.78 -1.20
N ILE A 68 -3.18 3.09 0.05
CA ILE A 68 -2.86 4.46 0.48
C ILE A 68 -1.67 5.01 -0.30
N VAL A 69 -0.59 4.24 -0.43
CA VAL A 69 0.59 4.66 -1.21
C VAL A 69 0.22 4.94 -2.68
N ASN A 70 -0.57 4.07 -3.31
CA ASN A 70 -1.02 4.28 -4.68
C ASN A 70 -1.87 5.54 -4.83
N LYS A 71 -2.75 5.81 -3.87
CA LYS A 71 -3.56 7.04 -3.85
C LYS A 71 -2.70 8.29 -3.73
N LEU A 72 -1.67 8.27 -2.87
CA LEU A 72 -0.74 9.39 -2.75
C LEU A 72 0.05 9.62 -4.06
N LEU A 73 0.52 8.55 -4.69
CA LEU A 73 1.21 8.62 -5.98
C LEU A 73 0.30 9.15 -7.10
N GLU A 74 -0.97 8.76 -7.10
CA GLU A 74 -1.96 9.26 -8.04
C GLU A 74 -2.26 10.76 -7.81
N GLU A 75 -2.49 11.17 -6.57
CA GLU A 75 -2.71 12.57 -6.20
C GLU A 75 -1.51 13.47 -6.61
N ALA A 76 -0.29 12.91 -6.61
CA ALA A 76 0.93 13.58 -7.08
C ALA A 76 1.19 13.46 -8.59
N SER A 77 0.28 12.85 -9.36
CA SER A 77 0.46 12.57 -10.80
C SER A 77 1.74 11.79 -11.13
N SER A 78 2.19 10.93 -10.21
CA SER A 78 3.31 10.03 -10.45
C SER A 78 2.91 8.92 -11.44
N ASN A 79 3.87 8.47 -12.24
CA ASN A 79 3.71 7.29 -13.11
C ASN A 79 3.93 5.98 -12.37
N GLU A 80 4.51 6.02 -11.16
CA GLU A 80 4.82 4.85 -10.34
C GLU A 80 3.57 4.37 -9.60
N ARG A 81 3.45 3.05 -9.44
CA ARG A 81 2.44 2.40 -8.60
C ARG A 81 3.07 1.21 -7.88
N VAL A 82 2.54 0.91 -6.70
CA VAL A 82 2.81 -0.31 -5.94
C VAL A 82 1.95 -1.43 -6.49
N TYR A 83 2.62 -2.51 -6.88
CA TYR A 83 2.01 -3.78 -7.27
C TYR A 83 2.49 -4.91 -6.37
N ILE A 84 1.61 -5.88 -6.12
CA ILE A 84 1.89 -7.04 -5.26
C ILE A 84 2.55 -8.13 -6.11
N LEU A 85 3.68 -8.70 -5.68
CA LEU A 85 4.36 -9.80 -6.39
C LEU A 85 3.93 -11.18 -5.89
N TYR A 86 3.81 -11.34 -4.58
CA TYR A 86 3.41 -12.60 -3.94
C TYR A 86 2.52 -12.32 -2.73
N GLY A 87 1.46 -13.10 -2.56
CA GLY A 87 0.56 -13.08 -1.39
C GLY A 87 0.95 -14.12 -0.33
N GLY A 88 0.30 -14.04 0.85
CA GLY A 88 0.56 -14.92 2.00
C GLY A 88 1.32 -14.22 3.14
N ASN A 89 1.99 -15.00 4.00
CA ASN A 89 2.60 -14.52 5.26
C ASN A 89 3.67 -13.42 5.09
N GLU A 90 4.25 -13.27 3.89
CA GLU A 90 5.23 -12.24 3.57
C GLU A 90 4.82 -11.50 2.31
N LEU A 91 3.71 -10.76 2.39
CA LEU A 91 3.18 -10.02 1.25
C LEU A 91 4.24 -9.02 0.74
N ARG A 92 4.73 -9.22 -0.49
CA ARG A 92 5.79 -8.40 -1.10
C ARG A 92 5.23 -7.51 -2.20
N ALA A 93 5.79 -6.31 -2.30
CA ALA A 93 5.40 -5.32 -3.29
C ALA A 93 6.61 -4.77 -4.06
N VAL A 94 6.33 -4.22 -5.22
CA VAL A 94 7.29 -3.55 -6.09
C VAL A 94 6.69 -2.27 -6.66
N PHE A 95 7.51 -1.22 -6.78
CA PHE A 95 7.14 -0.02 -7.52
C PHE A 95 7.45 -0.21 -9.00
N LEU A 96 6.46 0.01 -9.85
CA LEU A 96 6.61 -0.03 -11.30
C LEU A 96 5.84 1.13 -11.92
N THR A 97 6.32 1.59 -13.07
CA THR A 97 5.47 2.39 -13.95
C THR A 97 4.37 1.53 -14.55
N ASN A 98 3.27 2.17 -14.94
CA ASN A 98 2.19 1.51 -15.69
C ASN A 98 2.70 0.81 -16.97
N GLU A 99 3.72 1.36 -17.63
CA GLU A 99 4.32 0.75 -18.83
C GLU A 99 5.11 -0.52 -18.51
N MET A 100 5.91 -0.49 -17.44
CA MET A 100 6.66 -1.67 -16.96
C MET A 100 5.70 -2.78 -16.53
N PHE A 101 4.65 -2.44 -15.78
CA PHE A 101 3.62 -3.39 -15.39
C PHE A 101 2.99 -4.06 -16.62
N LYS A 102 2.55 -3.27 -17.62
CA LYS A 102 1.98 -3.78 -18.88
C LYS A 102 2.95 -4.70 -19.64
N ALA A 103 4.22 -4.35 -19.68
CA ALA A 103 5.24 -5.17 -20.33
C ALA A 103 5.43 -6.52 -19.63
N ILE A 104 5.43 -6.52 -18.30
CA ILE A 104 5.59 -7.74 -17.49
C ILE A 104 4.37 -8.66 -17.66
N ILE A 105 3.14 -8.15 -17.50
CA ILE A 105 1.93 -8.98 -17.59
C ILE A 105 1.72 -9.55 -19.00
N GLY A 106 2.14 -8.82 -20.04
CA GLY A 106 2.05 -9.24 -21.43
C GLY A 106 3.15 -10.24 -21.84
N SER A 107 4.16 -10.44 -21.00
CA SER A 107 5.24 -11.38 -21.28
C SER A 107 4.78 -12.83 -21.16
N LYS A 108 5.15 -13.65 -22.15
CA LYS A 108 5.00 -15.12 -22.11
C LYS A 108 6.18 -15.81 -21.44
N SER A 109 7.26 -15.08 -21.19
CA SER A 109 8.49 -15.60 -20.58
C SER A 109 8.48 -15.52 -19.05
N ILE A 110 7.47 -14.84 -18.47
CA ILE A 110 7.28 -14.70 -17.03
C ILE A 110 6.08 -15.57 -16.65
N LEU A 111 6.26 -16.43 -15.66
CA LEU A 111 5.19 -17.30 -15.15
C LEU A 111 4.10 -16.45 -14.52
N ASP A 112 2.85 -16.91 -14.60
CA ASP A 112 1.72 -16.13 -14.06
C ASP A 112 1.82 -15.93 -12.54
N GLU A 113 2.46 -16.85 -11.82
CA GLU A 113 2.73 -16.74 -10.38
C GLU A 113 3.80 -15.70 -10.01
N ASP A 114 4.64 -15.30 -10.96
CA ASP A 114 5.67 -14.26 -10.79
C ASP A 114 5.21 -12.89 -11.30
N LYS A 115 4.00 -12.81 -11.87
CA LYS A 115 3.47 -11.55 -12.38
C LYS A 115 2.94 -10.68 -11.24
N PRO A 116 3.29 -9.39 -11.22
CA PRO A 116 2.69 -8.47 -10.28
C PRO A 116 1.18 -8.36 -10.52
N ILE A 117 0.43 -8.18 -9.45
CA ILE A 117 -1.01 -7.91 -9.48
C ILE A 117 -1.31 -6.51 -8.95
N ILE A 118 -2.44 -5.96 -9.40
CA ILE A 118 -2.93 -4.65 -8.96
C ILE A 118 -3.29 -4.75 -7.48
N THR A 119 -2.89 -3.74 -6.71
CA THR A 119 -3.35 -3.57 -5.33
C THR A 119 -4.85 -3.24 -5.37
N PRO A 120 -5.74 -4.07 -4.77
CA PRO A 120 -7.17 -3.80 -4.79
C PRO A 120 -7.49 -2.48 -4.08
N GLU A 121 -8.43 -1.72 -4.63
CA GLU A 121 -8.97 -0.55 -3.95
C GLU A 121 -10.03 -1.01 -2.94
N TYR A 122 -9.69 -0.97 -1.65
CA TYR A 122 -10.66 -1.17 -0.58
C TYR A 122 -11.00 0.18 0.03
N TYR A 123 -12.16 0.73 -0.36
CA TYR A 123 -12.75 1.92 0.25
C TYR A 123 -13.66 1.54 1.41
#